data_AF-A0ABD1K8L9-F1
#
_entry.id   AF-A0ABD1K8L9-F1
#
_cell.length_a   1.000
_cell.length_b   1.000
_cell.length_c   1.000
_cell.angle_alpha   90.00
_cell.angle_beta   90.00
_cell.angle_gamma   90.00
#
_symmetry.space_group_name_H-M   'P 1'
#
loop_
_entity.id
_entity.type
_entity.pdbx_description
1 polymer ?
#
loop_
_entity_poly.entity_id
_entity_poly.type
_entity_poly.pdbx_seq_one_letter_code
_entity_poly.pdbx_strand_id
1 'polypeptide(L)'
;MHMVCLGVVRRLLVYLTRGPKICRLSVRQRDAISQKLVALRGKMPSEFARQPRALHELDRWKATELRQFLLYTGPVVLKTVLSPERYRHFLSLSVAMSIMLESDDRTRNAYLQYAHELLKHFVMCCADLYGKTFPVYNVHGLIHLHEDAGHFNCSLNDLSCFPFENYLQQIKKHVRSGRSPLEQVTRRLSEMEHSEVSTSKKKPEVFASVKERDCCFLLRDDRFAFIRQKNADGTFACETLHQRHTSPLFDQPCSSGLLNIMCLRNGQVRMKNALLREGDLFRKVACLPEETGGFVLLPLRHGVEHKY
;
A
#
# COMPACT_ATOMS: atom_id res chain seq x y z
N MET A 1 -0.02 4.44 -11.07
CA MET A 1 0.90 3.29 -11.19
C MET A 1 2.27 3.68 -11.77
N HIS A 2 2.31 4.17 -13.01
CA HIS A 2 3.55 4.49 -13.73
C HIS A 2 4.35 5.63 -13.11
N MET A 3 3.71 6.77 -12.81
CA MET A 3 4.39 7.93 -12.25
C MET A 3 5.00 7.64 -10.87
N VAL A 4 4.16 7.19 -9.92
CA VAL A 4 4.59 6.98 -8.53
C VAL A 4 5.38 5.68 -8.35
N CYS A 5 4.78 4.52 -8.63
CA CYS A 5 5.38 3.23 -8.26
C CYS A 5 6.56 2.90 -9.17
N LEU A 6 6.33 2.74 -10.48
CA LEU A 6 7.39 2.36 -11.44
C LEU A 6 8.35 3.52 -11.74
N GLY A 7 7.90 4.77 -11.60
CA GLY A 7 8.69 5.98 -11.82
C GLY A 7 9.49 6.36 -10.59
N VAL A 8 8.84 6.89 -9.56
CA VAL A 8 9.53 7.47 -8.39
C VAL A 8 10.03 6.41 -7.40
N VAL A 9 9.18 5.48 -6.95
CA VAL A 9 9.56 4.50 -5.90
C VAL A 9 10.64 3.56 -6.42
N ARG A 10 10.50 3.05 -7.66
CA ARG A 10 11.54 2.24 -8.30
C ARG A 10 12.86 2.99 -8.41
N ARG A 11 12.81 4.26 -8.84
CA ARG A 11 14.00 5.11 -8.96
C ARG A 11 14.67 5.33 -7.60
N LEU A 12 13.89 5.63 -6.57
CA LEU A 12 14.39 5.78 -5.19
C LEU A 12 15.15 4.53 -4.75
N LEU A 13 14.56 3.34 -4.90
CA LEU A 13 15.20 2.08 -4.52
C LEU A 13 16.44 1.77 -5.36
N VAL A 14 16.41 2.05 -6.67
CA VAL A 14 17.59 1.90 -7.55
C VAL A 14 18.71 2.84 -7.11
N TYR A 15 18.41 4.09 -6.75
CA TYR A 15 19.41 5.04 -6.28
C TYR A 15 20.02 4.61 -4.95
N LEU A 16 19.18 4.18 -4.00
CA LEU A 16 19.64 3.65 -2.72
C LEU A 16 20.48 2.37 -2.88
N THR A 17 20.27 1.55 -3.91
CA THR A 17 20.98 0.26 -4.05
C THR A 17 22.20 0.33 -4.97
N ARG A 18 22.10 1.07 -6.07
CA ARG A 18 23.06 1.08 -7.20
C ARG A 18 23.38 2.50 -7.69
N GLY A 19 22.80 3.54 -7.08
CA GLY A 19 22.98 4.93 -7.49
C GLY A 19 24.31 5.57 -7.09
N PRO A 20 24.38 6.91 -7.15
CA PRO A 20 25.58 7.67 -6.80
C PRO A 20 26.02 7.43 -5.35
N LYS A 21 27.33 7.56 -5.08
CA LYS A 21 27.92 7.34 -3.75
C LYS A 21 27.26 8.17 -2.65
N ILE A 22 26.78 9.38 -2.97
CA ILE A 22 26.12 10.26 -2.00
C ILE A 22 24.96 9.56 -1.30
N CYS A 23 24.18 8.74 -2.03
CA CYS A 23 22.94 8.15 -1.52
C CYS A 23 22.94 6.63 -1.41
N ARG A 24 23.89 5.97 -2.09
CA ARG A 24 23.98 4.52 -2.15
C ARG A 24 24.25 3.92 -0.76
N LEU A 25 23.40 2.98 -0.37
CA LEU A 25 23.50 2.22 0.86
C LEU A 25 24.68 1.24 0.81
N SER A 26 25.29 1.02 1.97
CA SER A 26 26.31 -0.02 2.15
C SER A 26 25.72 -1.41 1.89
N VAL A 27 26.59 -2.40 1.63
CA VAL A 27 26.21 -3.81 1.51
C VAL A 27 25.41 -4.26 2.74
N ARG A 28 25.92 -4.00 3.95
CA ARG A 28 25.25 -4.33 5.22
C ARG A 28 23.84 -3.75 5.33
N GLN A 29 23.64 -2.48 4.96
CA GLN A 29 22.32 -1.85 5.00
C GLN A 29 21.34 -2.49 3.99
N ARG A 30 21.81 -2.81 2.78
CA ARG A 30 20.98 -3.47 1.76
C ARG A 30 20.59 -4.89 2.18
N ASP A 31 21.52 -5.61 2.82
CA ASP A 31 21.26 -6.94 3.36
C ASP A 31 20.29 -6.89 4.52
N ALA A 32 20.43 -5.91 5.43
CA ALA A 32 19.50 -5.69 6.53
C ALA A 32 18.07 -5.41 6.02
N ILE A 33 17.90 -4.53 5.03
CA ILE A 33 16.58 -4.28 4.42
C ILE A 33 16.03 -5.56 3.76
N SER A 34 16.88 -6.30 3.04
CA SER A 34 16.46 -7.53 2.36
C SER A 34 16.01 -8.60 3.35
N GLN A 35 16.75 -8.80 4.45
CA GLN A 35 16.39 -9.74 5.51
C GLN A 35 15.07 -9.34 6.18
N LYS A 36 14.90 -8.05 6.49
CA LYS A 36 13.65 -7.53 7.05
C LYS A 36 12.47 -7.75 6.10
N LEU A 37 12.61 -7.46 4.80
CA LEU A 37 11.57 -7.72 3.80
C LEU A 37 11.23 -9.21 3.73
N VAL A 38 12.23 -10.10 3.70
CA VAL A 38 12.00 -11.56 3.68
C VAL A 38 11.28 -12.03 4.95
N ALA A 39 11.60 -11.45 6.11
CA ALA A 39 10.93 -11.75 7.38
C ALA A 39 9.45 -11.31 7.44
N LEU A 40 8.99 -10.48 6.50
CA LEU A 40 7.58 -10.10 6.33
C LEU A 40 6.80 -11.05 5.43
N ARG A 41 7.45 -12.01 4.74
CA ARG A 41 6.76 -12.99 3.91
C ARG A 41 5.78 -13.81 4.75
N GLY A 42 4.57 -14.01 4.21
CA GLY A 42 3.48 -14.73 4.87
C GLY A 42 2.65 -13.86 5.81
N LYS A 43 3.14 -12.66 6.18
CA LYS A 43 2.48 -11.73 7.10
C LYS A 43 1.64 -10.68 6.40
N MET A 44 1.81 -10.51 5.09
CA MET A 44 0.97 -9.61 4.31
C MET A 44 -0.43 -10.20 4.15
N PRO A 45 -1.49 -9.38 4.31
CA PRO A 45 -2.87 -9.77 4.05
C PRO A 45 -3.11 -10.38 2.66
N SER A 46 -4.18 -11.15 2.52
CA SER A 46 -4.53 -11.83 1.26
C SER A 46 -4.90 -10.85 0.13
N GLU A 47 -5.18 -9.59 0.44
CA GLU A 47 -5.42 -8.51 -0.52
C GLU A 47 -4.16 -8.14 -1.33
N PHE A 48 -2.96 -8.54 -0.88
CA PHE A 48 -1.73 -8.32 -1.63
C PHE A 48 -1.49 -9.45 -2.62
N ALA A 49 -1.33 -9.11 -3.89
CA ALA A 49 -1.08 -10.08 -4.94
C ALA A 49 0.30 -10.75 -4.79
N ARG A 50 1.25 -10.07 -4.14
CA ARG A 50 2.66 -10.50 -4.05
C ARG A 50 3.18 -10.31 -2.63
N GLN A 51 4.04 -11.23 -2.22
CA GLN A 51 4.73 -11.16 -0.93
C GLN A 51 6.03 -10.34 -1.06
N PRO A 52 6.52 -9.72 0.03
CA PRO A 52 7.73 -8.91 -0.02
C PRO A 52 8.93 -9.74 -0.48
N ARG A 53 9.76 -9.14 -1.34
CA ARG A 53 10.97 -9.76 -1.88
C ARG A 53 12.21 -9.01 -1.44
N ALA A 54 13.36 -9.64 -1.57
CA ALA A 54 14.63 -9.01 -1.23
C ALA A 54 15.01 -7.93 -2.26
N LEU A 55 15.88 -6.99 -1.88
CA LEU A 55 16.30 -5.90 -2.77
C LEU A 55 17.12 -6.37 -3.98
N HIS A 56 17.77 -7.54 -3.92
CA HIS A 56 18.47 -8.07 -5.08
C HIS A 56 17.52 -8.44 -6.24
N GLU A 57 16.23 -8.68 -5.94
CA GLU A 57 15.19 -8.95 -6.93
C GLU A 57 14.51 -7.67 -7.45
N LEU A 58 14.97 -6.47 -7.07
CA LEU A 58 14.32 -5.19 -7.35
C LEU A 58 13.98 -4.98 -8.84
N ASP A 59 14.83 -5.47 -9.74
CA ASP A 59 14.58 -5.36 -11.18
C ASP A 59 13.30 -6.07 -11.63
N ARG A 60 12.91 -7.13 -10.90
CA ARG A 60 11.72 -7.95 -11.15
C ARG A 60 10.49 -7.50 -10.35
N TRP A 61 10.61 -6.48 -9.50
CA TRP A 61 9.47 -5.98 -8.73
C TRP A 61 8.42 -5.35 -9.65
N LYS A 62 7.16 -5.72 -9.44
CA LYS A 62 6.01 -5.16 -10.13
C LYS A 62 5.52 -3.90 -9.41
N ALA A 63 4.67 -3.14 -10.07
CA ALA A 63 4.12 -1.91 -9.50
C ALA A 63 3.36 -2.13 -8.17
N THR A 64 2.68 -3.27 -8.01
CA THR A 64 1.99 -3.63 -6.76
C THR A 64 2.97 -3.81 -5.60
N GLU A 65 4.16 -4.37 -5.85
CA GLU A 65 5.19 -4.53 -4.82
C GLU A 65 5.86 -3.22 -4.46
N LEU A 66 6.02 -2.32 -5.44
CA LEU A 66 6.50 -0.96 -5.19
C LEU A 66 5.47 -0.14 -4.42
N ARG A 67 4.17 -0.33 -4.67
CA ARG A 67 3.09 0.24 -3.84
C ARG A 67 3.10 -0.36 -2.43
N GLN A 68 3.25 -1.67 -2.32
CA GLN A 68 3.38 -2.37 -1.04
C GLN A 68 4.57 -1.83 -0.24
N PHE A 69 5.70 -1.61 -0.89
CA PHE A 69 6.89 -1.02 -0.29
C PHE A 69 6.63 0.41 0.17
N LEU A 70 6.07 1.25 -0.69
CA LEU A 70 5.82 2.65 -0.36
C LEU A 70 4.90 2.80 0.85
N LEU A 71 3.78 2.06 0.90
CA LEU A 71 2.70 2.30 1.86
C LEU A 71 2.79 1.45 3.14
N TYR A 72 3.45 0.29 3.08
CA TYR A 72 3.41 -0.68 4.19
C TYR A 72 4.78 -1.14 4.66
N THR A 73 5.55 -1.78 3.79
CA THR A 73 6.78 -2.45 4.25
C THR A 73 7.93 -1.47 4.40
N GLY A 74 8.06 -0.48 3.52
CA GLY A 74 9.08 0.57 3.57
C GLY A 74 9.10 1.38 4.87
N PRO A 75 7.96 1.92 5.35
CA PRO A 75 7.89 2.61 6.64
C PRO A 75 8.41 1.78 7.82
N VAL A 76 8.26 0.44 7.77
CA VAL A 76 8.77 -0.45 8.82
C VAL A 76 10.25 -0.75 8.61
N VAL A 77 10.63 -1.28 7.45
CA VAL A 77 11.98 -1.85 7.24
C VAL A 77 13.09 -0.81 7.10
N LEU A 78 12.74 0.43 6.74
CA LEU A 78 13.72 1.51 6.54
C LEU A 78 14.04 2.28 7.82
N LYS A 79 13.16 2.20 8.84
CA LYS A 79 13.18 3.07 10.03
C LYS A 79 14.52 3.09 10.76
N THR A 80 15.14 1.92 10.95
CA THR A 80 16.40 1.76 11.67
C THR A 80 17.61 1.60 10.75
N VAL A 81 17.41 1.67 9.42
CA VAL A 81 18.49 1.47 8.43
C VAL A 81 18.91 2.76 7.74
N LEU A 82 17.95 3.62 7.39
CA LEU A 82 18.23 4.90 6.75
C LEU A 82 18.65 5.96 7.77
N SER A 83 19.37 6.99 7.31
CA SER A 83 19.58 8.19 8.13
C SER A 83 18.22 8.83 8.45
N PRO A 84 18.08 9.51 9.61
CA PRO A 84 16.82 10.16 9.97
C PRO A 84 16.29 11.09 8.89
N GLU A 85 17.18 11.81 8.20
CA GLU A 85 16.85 12.72 7.10
C GLU A 85 16.23 11.99 5.90
N ARG A 86 16.86 10.91 5.43
CA ARG A 86 16.34 10.13 4.28
C ARG A 86 15.08 9.37 4.63
N TYR A 87 14.98 8.88 5.87
CA TYR A 87 13.78 8.23 6.34
C TYR A 87 12.60 9.21 6.36
N ARG A 88 12.78 10.41 6.92
CA ARG A 88 11.76 11.48 6.88
C ARG A 88 11.37 11.86 5.45
N HIS A 89 12.35 12.00 4.56
CA HIS A 89 12.09 12.26 3.15
C HIS A 89 11.29 11.14 2.46
N PHE A 90 11.60 9.87 2.73
CA PHE A 90 10.80 8.74 2.25
C PHE A 90 9.37 8.79 2.81
N LEU A 91 9.22 9.10 4.10
CA LEU A 91 7.92 9.23 4.74
C LEU A 91 7.08 10.38 4.17
N SER A 92 7.67 11.49 3.72
CA SER A 92 6.93 12.55 3.02
C SER A 92 6.16 12.01 1.81
N LEU A 93 6.80 11.18 0.99
CA LEU A 93 6.12 10.52 -0.14
C LEU A 93 5.08 9.50 0.34
N SER A 94 5.42 8.67 1.33
CA SER A 94 4.50 7.67 1.88
C SER A 94 3.22 8.30 2.44
N VAL A 95 3.35 9.38 3.21
CA VAL A 95 2.24 10.09 3.85
C VAL A 95 1.40 10.82 2.81
N ALA A 96 2.02 11.58 1.88
CA ALA A 96 1.29 12.26 0.82
C ALA A 96 0.46 11.28 -0.01
N MET A 97 1.04 10.15 -0.40
CA MET A 97 0.32 9.13 -1.14
C MET A 97 -0.77 8.46 -0.29
N SER A 98 -0.55 8.24 1.01
CA SER A 98 -1.57 7.65 1.91
C SER A 98 -2.79 8.55 2.06
N ILE A 99 -2.59 9.88 2.10
CA ILE A 99 -3.66 10.88 2.12
C ILE A 99 -4.45 10.81 0.81
N MET A 100 -3.77 10.94 -0.34
CA MET A 100 -4.45 10.94 -1.65
C MET A 100 -5.10 9.60 -2.03
N LEU A 101 -4.72 8.51 -1.34
CA LEU A 101 -5.34 7.18 -1.49
C LEU A 101 -6.46 6.92 -0.46
N GLU A 102 -6.74 7.84 0.47
CA GLU A 102 -7.88 7.74 1.38
C GLU A 102 -9.19 7.65 0.59
N SER A 103 -10.02 6.69 0.95
CA SER A 103 -11.31 6.41 0.31
C SER A 103 -12.41 7.36 0.79
N ASP A 104 -12.30 7.90 2.00
CA ASP A 104 -13.22 8.93 2.49
C ASP A 104 -12.85 10.31 1.90
N ASP A 105 -13.73 10.84 1.05
CA ASP A 105 -13.50 12.10 0.33
C ASP A 105 -13.32 13.28 1.27
N ARG A 106 -14.08 13.34 2.37
CA ARG A 106 -14.00 14.44 3.34
C ARG A 106 -12.62 14.49 3.99
N THR A 107 -12.14 13.36 4.49
CA THR A 107 -10.83 13.23 5.11
C THR A 107 -9.72 13.50 4.11
N ARG A 108 -9.79 12.91 2.91
CA ARG A 108 -8.81 13.13 1.85
C ARG A 108 -8.68 14.61 1.50
N ASN A 109 -9.81 15.27 1.22
CA ASN A 109 -9.82 16.66 0.79
C ASN A 109 -9.37 17.62 1.89
N ALA A 110 -9.70 17.33 3.16
CA ALA A 110 -9.24 18.11 4.30
C ALA A 110 -7.70 18.16 4.41
N TYR A 111 -7.01 17.09 3.98
CA TYR A 111 -5.54 17.00 4.03
C TYR A 111 -4.86 17.10 2.66
N LEU A 112 -5.60 17.39 1.58
CA LEU A 112 -5.07 17.36 0.23
C LEU A 112 -3.97 18.42 0.01
N GLN A 113 -4.17 19.63 0.56
CA GLN A 113 -3.15 20.67 0.52
C GLN A 113 -1.88 20.26 1.29
N TYR A 114 -2.04 19.57 2.42
CA TYR A 114 -0.88 19.08 3.17
C TYR A 114 -0.11 18.01 2.39
N ALA A 115 -0.81 17.11 1.70
CA ALA A 115 -0.17 16.15 0.78
C ALA A 115 0.62 16.85 -0.32
N HIS A 116 0.11 17.94 -0.90
CA HIS A 116 0.84 18.77 -1.88
C HIS A 116 2.13 19.33 -1.31
N GLU A 117 2.09 19.95 -0.13
CA GLU A 117 3.28 20.53 0.51
C GLU A 117 4.35 19.46 0.82
N LEU A 118 3.93 18.24 1.18
CA LEU A 118 4.85 17.11 1.34
C LEU A 118 5.51 16.68 0.02
N LEU A 119 4.77 16.69 -1.10
CA LEU A 119 5.32 16.37 -2.42
C LEU A 119 6.26 17.47 -2.91
N LYS A 120 5.93 18.75 -2.71
CA LYS A 120 6.86 19.86 -2.95
C LYS A 120 8.15 19.68 -2.16
N HIS A 121 8.05 19.41 -0.85
CA HIS A 121 9.21 19.15 -0.01
C HIS A 121 10.05 17.99 -0.55
N PHE A 122 9.42 16.87 -0.92
CA PHE A 122 10.10 15.73 -1.54
C PHE A 122 10.86 16.14 -2.82
N VAL A 123 10.22 16.89 -3.72
CA VAL A 123 10.83 17.30 -5.00
C VAL A 123 11.97 18.28 -4.78
N MET A 124 11.84 19.22 -3.85
CA MET A 124 12.90 20.21 -3.55
C MET A 124 14.14 19.56 -2.93
N CYS A 125 13.97 18.63 -1.98
CA CYS A 125 15.10 18.05 -1.24
C CYS A 125 15.77 16.87 -1.96
N CYS A 126 15.13 16.26 -2.96
CA CYS A 126 15.64 15.02 -3.53
C CYS A 126 16.99 15.17 -4.27
N ALA A 127 17.29 16.34 -4.84
CA ALA A 127 18.57 16.57 -5.53
C ALA A 127 19.75 16.51 -4.56
N ASP A 128 19.61 17.07 -3.37
CA ASP A 128 20.66 17.09 -2.35
C ASP A 128 20.83 15.71 -1.71
N LEU A 129 19.72 15.01 -1.47
CA LEU A 129 19.73 13.70 -0.81
C LEU A 129 20.20 12.56 -1.72
N TYR A 130 19.82 12.60 -3.01
CA TYR A 130 20.04 11.49 -3.95
C TYR A 130 21.00 11.84 -5.09
N GLY A 131 21.37 13.11 -5.25
CA GLY A 131 22.22 13.64 -6.30
C GLY A 131 21.44 14.36 -7.40
N LYS A 132 22.13 15.26 -8.10
CA LYS A 132 21.55 16.16 -9.13
C LYS A 132 20.84 15.47 -10.30
N THR A 133 21.12 14.18 -10.53
CA THR A 133 20.46 13.40 -11.58
C THR A 133 19.17 12.74 -11.11
N PHE A 134 18.87 12.74 -9.81
CA PHE A 134 17.65 12.12 -9.27
C PHE A 134 16.35 12.79 -9.75
N PRO A 135 16.22 14.13 -9.75
CA PRO A 135 15.01 14.79 -10.23
C PRO A 135 14.84 14.53 -11.72
N VAL A 136 13.78 13.80 -12.07
CA VAL A 136 13.37 13.53 -13.46
C VAL A 136 11.91 13.90 -13.62
N TYR A 137 11.40 13.84 -14.85
CA TYR A 137 10.00 14.17 -15.17
C TYR A 137 8.99 13.56 -14.18
N ASN A 138 9.06 12.24 -13.91
CA ASN A 138 8.15 11.58 -12.97
C ASN A 138 8.28 12.08 -11.52
N VAL A 139 9.45 12.55 -11.10
CA VAL A 139 9.66 13.13 -9.76
C VAL A 139 9.01 14.51 -9.71
N HIS A 140 9.24 15.35 -10.72
CA HIS A 140 8.58 16.66 -10.81
C HIS A 140 7.05 16.51 -10.88
N GLY A 141 6.56 15.57 -11.69
CA GLY A 141 5.14 15.30 -11.88
C GLY A 141 4.36 14.97 -10.60
N LEU A 142 5.04 14.58 -9.51
CA LEU A 142 4.40 14.32 -8.23
C LEU A 142 3.59 15.53 -7.72
N ILE A 143 4.10 16.75 -7.90
CA ILE A 143 3.46 17.94 -7.33
C ILE A 143 2.09 18.22 -7.95
N HIS A 144 1.77 17.61 -9.10
CA HIS A 144 0.49 17.78 -9.79
C HIS A 144 -0.56 16.73 -9.39
N LEU A 145 -0.17 15.65 -8.69
CA LEU A 145 -1.11 14.56 -8.35
C LEU A 145 -2.27 15.02 -7.45
N HIS A 146 -2.04 16.03 -6.63
CA HIS A 146 -3.08 16.58 -5.77
C HIS A 146 -4.16 17.32 -6.58
N GLU A 147 -3.79 17.92 -7.74
CA GLU A 147 -4.71 18.61 -8.64
C GLU A 147 -5.68 17.60 -9.24
N ASP A 148 -5.20 16.45 -9.69
CA ASP A 148 -6.05 15.36 -10.21
C ASP A 148 -7.03 14.85 -9.15
N ALA A 149 -6.51 14.53 -7.94
CA ALA A 149 -7.35 14.04 -6.85
C ALA A 149 -8.41 15.05 -6.40
N GLY A 150 -8.07 16.35 -6.41
CA GLY A 150 -8.98 17.44 -6.08
C GLY A 150 -10.00 17.71 -7.18
N HIS A 151 -9.57 17.77 -8.44
CA HIS A 151 -10.41 18.06 -9.60
C HIS A 151 -11.47 16.99 -9.82
N PHE A 152 -11.09 15.72 -9.78
CA PHE A 152 -12.02 14.60 -9.92
C PHE A 152 -12.70 14.22 -8.60
N ASN A 153 -12.30 14.84 -7.49
CA ASN A 153 -12.83 14.61 -6.15
C ASN A 153 -12.91 13.10 -5.79
N CYS A 154 -11.89 12.32 -6.13
CA CYS A 154 -11.85 10.87 -5.90
C CYS A 154 -10.47 10.38 -5.44
N SER A 155 -10.41 9.14 -4.98
CA SER A 155 -9.15 8.52 -4.56
C SER A 155 -8.23 8.29 -5.76
N LEU A 156 -6.92 8.41 -5.58
CA LEU A 156 -5.97 8.01 -6.61
C LEU A 156 -6.08 6.53 -7.00
N ASN A 157 -6.73 5.68 -6.18
CA ASN A 157 -7.05 4.31 -6.58
C ASN A 157 -7.97 4.28 -7.80
N ASP A 158 -8.94 5.20 -7.87
CA ASP A 158 -9.97 5.27 -8.92
C ASP A 158 -9.44 5.91 -10.21
N LEU A 159 -8.43 6.77 -10.09
CA LEU A 159 -7.71 7.36 -11.23
C LEU A 159 -6.58 6.49 -11.76
N SER A 160 -6.17 5.46 -11.01
CA SER A 160 -5.00 4.68 -11.36
C SER A 160 -5.22 3.74 -12.55
N CYS A 161 -4.17 3.52 -13.35
CA CYS A 161 -4.23 2.54 -14.45
C CYS A 161 -4.22 1.06 -14.02
N PHE A 162 -4.23 0.74 -12.72
CA PHE A 162 -4.15 -0.66 -12.26
C PHE A 162 -5.31 -1.54 -12.79
N PRO A 163 -6.58 -1.11 -12.75
CA PRO A 163 -7.69 -1.90 -13.30
C PRO A 163 -7.60 -2.09 -14.81
N PHE A 164 -7.14 -1.05 -15.53
CA PHE A 164 -6.99 -1.09 -16.98
C PHE A 164 -5.91 -2.08 -17.42
N GLU A 165 -4.76 -2.12 -16.75
CA GLU A 165 -3.72 -3.11 -17.06
C GLU A 165 -4.16 -4.54 -16.77
N ASN A 166 -4.93 -4.75 -15.69
CA ASN A 166 -5.54 -6.05 -15.39
C ASN A 166 -6.45 -6.50 -16.55
N TYR A 167 -7.32 -5.60 -16.98
CA TYR A 167 -8.26 -5.89 -18.05
C TYR A 167 -7.54 -6.12 -19.39
N LEU A 168 -6.48 -5.36 -19.68
CA LEU A 168 -5.67 -5.55 -20.88
C LEU A 168 -5.03 -6.95 -20.92
N GLN A 169 -4.64 -7.51 -19.77
CA GLN A 169 -4.17 -8.90 -19.71
C GLN A 169 -5.28 -9.91 -20.08
N GLN A 170 -6.53 -9.66 -19.69
CA GLN A 170 -7.67 -10.48 -20.09
C GLN A 170 -7.89 -10.40 -21.61
N ILE A 171 -7.86 -9.20 -22.19
CA ILE A 171 -7.94 -9.00 -23.64
C ILE A 171 -6.82 -9.77 -24.35
N LYS A 172 -5.58 -9.70 -23.86
CA LYS A 172 -4.44 -10.43 -24.45
C LYS A 172 -4.66 -11.95 -24.48
N LYS A 173 -5.37 -12.54 -23.51
CA LYS A 173 -5.69 -13.98 -23.50
C LYS A 173 -6.69 -14.37 -24.59
N HIS A 174 -7.47 -13.43 -25.11
CA HIS A 174 -8.37 -13.68 -26.25
C HIS A 174 -7.63 -13.74 -27.59
N VAL A 175 -6.40 -13.23 -27.65
CA VAL A 175 -5.52 -13.33 -28.83
C VAL A 175 -4.75 -14.65 -28.78
N ARG A 176 -5.12 -15.60 -29.63
CA ARG A 176 -4.48 -16.93 -29.73
C ARG A 176 -3.37 -16.98 -30.79
N SER A 177 -3.43 -16.09 -31.78
CA SER A 177 -2.42 -16.02 -32.85
C SER A 177 -2.25 -14.58 -33.35
N GLY A 178 -1.16 -14.31 -34.07
CA GLY A 178 -0.90 -13.01 -34.69
C GLY A 178 -1.79 -12.69 -35.90
N ARG A 179 -2.60 -13.64 -36.38
CA ARG A 179 -3.49 -13.44 -37.54
C ARG A 179 -4.80 -12.80 -37.09
N SER A 180 -5.14 -11.61 -37.60
CA SER A 180 -6.42 -10.95 -37.28
C SER A 180 -6.70 -10.85 -35.77
N PRO A 181 -5.79 -10.25 -34.97
CA PRO A 181 -5.93 -10.21 -33.52
C PRO A 181 -7.15 -9.38 -33.07
N LEU A 182 -7.52 -8.36 -33.83
CA LEU A 182 -8.70 -7.55 -33.54
C LEU A 182 -9.98 -8.36 -33.69
N GLU A 183 -10.14 -9.09 -34.79
CA GLU A 183 -11.30 -9.91 -35.06
C GLU A 183 -11.42 -11.07 -34.07
N GLN A 184 -10.30 -11.64 -33.63
CA GLN A 184 -10.28 -12.64 -32.55
C GLN A 184 -10.87 -12.07 -31.25
N VAL A 185 -10.44 -10.88 -30.85
CA VAL A 185 -10.94 -10.21 -29.63
C VAL A 185 -12.42 -9.85 -29.79
N THR A 186 -12.80 -9.21 -30.90
CA THR A 186 -14.18 -8.77 -31.14
C THR A 186 -15.16 -9.94 -31.13
N ARG A 187 -14.84 -11.05 -31.81
CA ARG A 187 -15.68 -12.25 -31.80
C ARG A 187 -15.82 -12.83 -30.40
N ARG A 188 -14.74 -12.91 -29.62
CA ARG A 188 -14.77 -13.44 -28.25
C ARG A 188 -15.57 -12.56 -27.29
N LEU A 189 -15.42 -11.23 -27.38
CA LEU A 189 -16.22 -10.30 -26.59
C LEU A 189 -17.71 -10.41 -26.94
N SER A 190 -18.03 -10.49 -28.24
CA SER A 190 -19.41 -10.69 -28.70
C SER A 190 -20.00 -12.02 -28.21
N GLU A 191 -19.26 -13.13 -28.31
CA GLU A 191 -19.68 -14.43 -27.76
C GLU A 191 -19.97 -14.34 -26.25
N MET A 192 -19.14 -13.63 -25.48
CA MET A 192 -19.31 -13.46 -24.03
C MET A 192 -20.54 -12.62 -23.67
N GLU A 193 -20.84 -11.57 -24.43
CA GLU A 193 -22.05 -10.76 -24.26
C GLU A 193 -23.32 -11.56 -24.55
N HIS A 194 -23.32 -12.34 -25.64
CA HIS A 194 -24.49 -13.15 -26.04
C HIS A 194 -24.73 -14.37 -25.15
N SER A 195 -23.74 -14.82 -24.39
CA SER A 195 -23.87 -16.04 -23.58
C SER A 195 -24.60 -15.82 -22.24
N GLU A 196 -25.00 -14.59 -21.90
CA GLU A 196 -25.67 -14.21 -20.62
C GLU A 196 -25.20 -14.99 -19.38
N VAL A 197 -23.90 -15.33 -19.31
CA VAL A 197 -23.30 -15.73 -18.04
C VAL A 197 -23.04 -14.44 -17.30
N SER A 198 -24.13 -13.88 -16.77
CA SER A 198 -24.10 -12.91 -15.69
C SER A 198 -23.56 -13.60 -14.44
N THR A 199 -22.29 -14.01 -14.47
CA THR A 199 -21.52 -13.99 -13.22
C THR A 199 -21.55 -12.54 -12.79
N SER A 200 -22.48 -12.20 -11.90
CA SER A 200 -22.35 -11.02 -11.09
C SER A 200 -20.96 -11.17 -10.47
N LYS A 201 -19.99 -10.43 -11.01
CA LYS A 201 -18.66 -10.40 -10.44
C LYS A 201 -18.89 -9.69 -9.12
N LYS A 202 -19.17 -10.47 -8.06
CA LYS A 202 -19.18 -9.97 -6.69
C LYS A 202 -17.95 -9.09 -6.60
N LYS A 203 -18.14 -7.82 -6.20
CA LYS A 203 -17.00 -6.96 -5.87
C LYS A 203 -16.08 -7.81 -4.98
N PRO A 204 -14.76 -7.86 -5.24
CA PRO A 204 -13.88 -8.65 -4.41
C PRO A 204 -14.00 -8.11 -2.97
N GLU A 205 -14.78 -8.81 -2.16
CA GLU A 205 -15.03 -8.48 -0.76
C GLU A 205 -13.72 -8.61 -0.01
N VAL A 206 -13.49 -7.68 0.91
CA VAL A 206 -12.32 -7.70 1.77
C VAL A 206 -12.34 -9.02 2.55
N PHE A 207 -11.26 -9.80 2.47
CA PHE A 207 -11.30 -11.17 2.95
C PHE A 207 -11.16 -11.18 4.48
N ALA A 208 -12.21 -11.53 5.21
CA ALA A 208 -12.16 -11.68 6.67
C ALA A 208 -11.89 -13.13 7.09
N SER A 209 -10.86 -13.36 7.90
CA SER A 209 -10.48 -14.70 8.37
C SER A 209 -9.83 -14.66 9.75
N VAL A 210 -9.77 -15.82 10.41
CA VAL A 210 -9.09 -16.00 11.71
C VAL A 210 -7.56 -16.08 11.55
N LYS A 211 -7.06 -16.28 10.31
CA LYS A 211 -5.61 -16.33 10.04
C LYS A 211 -4.95 -15.02 10.44
N GLU A 212 -3.77 -15.08 11.07
CA GLU A 212 -3.07 -13.91 11.62
C GLU A 212 -2.90 -12.74 10.64
N ARG A 213 -2.53 -13.04 9.39
CA ARG A 213 -2.37 -12.03 8.33
C ARG A 213 -3.69 -11.40 7.88
N ASP A 214 -4.82 -12.03 8.21
CA ASP A 214 -6.14 -11.71 7.68
C ASP A 214 -7.19 -11.32 8.74
N CYS A 215 -6.82 -11.29 10.02
CA CYS A 215 -7.76 -11.14 11.13
C CYS A 215 -7.93 -9.71 11.65
N CYS A 216 -7.10 -8.76 11.23
CA CYS A 216 -7.12 -7.41 11.79
C CYS A 216 -7.87 -6.41 10.91
N PHE A 217 -8.72 -5.62 11.54
CA PHE A 217 -9.55 -4.58 10.91
C PHE A 217 -9.59 -3.32 11.77
N LEU A 218 -9.65 -2.16 11.13
CA LEU A 218 -10.00 -0.88 11.71
C LEU A 218 -11.52 -0.73 11.64
N LEU A 219 -12.14 -0.30 12.73
CA LEU A 219 -13.57 0.00 12.85
C LEU A 219 -13.82 1.50 12.59
N ARG A 220 -15.09 1.88 12.40
CA ARG A 220 -15.47 3.29 12.17
C ARG A 220 -15.30 4.20 13.39
N ASP A 221 -15.18 3.62 14.57
CA ASP A 221 -14.91 4.34 15.83
C ASP A 221 -13.42 4.31 16.20
N ASP A 222 -12.56 4.14 15.19
CA ASP A 222 -11.10 4.11 15.27
C ASP A 222 -10.50 2.96 16.10
N ARG A 223 -11.30 2.04 16.64
CA ARG A 223 -10.77 0.84 17.30
C ARG A 223 -10.23 -0.16 16.29
N PHE A 224 -9.21 -0.92 16.70
CA PHE A 224 -8.77 -2.11 15.99
C PHE A 224 -9.53 -3.33 16.50
N ALA A 225 -9.93 -4.22 15.59
CA ALA A 225 -10.58 -5.48 15.89
C ALA A 225 -9.73 -6.64 15.33
N PHE A 226 -9.50 -7.65 16.17
CA PHE A 226 -8.82 -8.89 15.82
C PHE A 226 -9.82 -10.04 15.85
N ILE A 227 -10.13 -10.62 14.69
CA ILE A 227 -11.04 -11.75 14.57
C ILE A 227 -10.39 -12.98 15.21
N ARG A 228 -11.05 -13.55 16.21
CA ARG A 228 -10.64 -14.79 16.90
C ARG A 228 -11.47 -15.98 16.46
N GLN A 229 -12.73 -15.75 16.09
CA GLN A 229 -13.62 -16.81 15.61
C GLN A 229 -14.62 -16.25 14.60
N LYS A 230 -14.96 -17.06 13.60
CA LYS A 230 -16.09 -16.82 12.70
C LYS A 230 -17.21 -17.79 13.05
N ASN A 231 -18.39 -17.26 13.34
CA ASN A 231 -19.56 -18.04 13.72
C ASN A 231 -20.37 -18.43 12.47
N ALA A 232 -21.20 -19.46 12.61
CA ALA A 232 -22.03 -19.98 11.52
C ALA A 232 -23.12 -18.98 11.05
N ASP A 233 -23.54 -18.09 11.94
CA ASP A 233 -24.51 -17.01 11.66
C ASP A 233 -23.92 -15.81 10.92
N GLY A 234 -22.63 -15.86 10.57
CA GLY A 234 -21.92 -14.77 9.87
C GLY A 234 -21.35 -13.70 10.81
N THR A 235 -21.50 -13.82 12.13
CA THR A 235 -20.85 -12.93 13.10
C THR A 235 -19.40 -13.33 13.36
N PHE A 236 -18.61 -12.38 13.84
CA PHE A 236 -17.22 -12.54 14.23
C PHE A 236 -17.06 -12.27 15.73
N ALA A 237 -16.48 -13.22 16.45
CA ALA A 237 -16.00 -12.96 17.80
C ALA A 237 -14.61 -12.31 17.69
N CYS A 238 -14.52 -11.07 18.15
CA CYS A 238 -13.35 -10.23 18.00
C CYS A 238 -12.83 -9.75 19.35
N GLU A 239 -11.52 -9.55 19.41
CA GLU A 239 -10.88 -8.77 20.45
C GLU A 239 -10.64 -7.35 19.93
N THR A 240 -11.11 -6.34 20.68
CA THR A 240 -11.01 -4.94 20.27
C THR A 240 -9.99 -4.17 21.11
N LEU A 241 -9.28 -3.26 20.45
CA LEU A 241 -8.19 -2.46 20.98
C LEU A 241 -8.42 -1.00 20.63
N HIS A 242 -8.47 -0.14 21.65
CA HIS A 242 -8.59 1.30 21.46
C HIS A 242 -7.22 1.93 21.16
N GLN A 243 -7.16 2.91 20.25
CA GLN A 243 -5.89 3.52 19.82
C GLN A 243 -5.08 4.17 20.94
N ARG A 244 -5.74 4.67 21.99
CA ARG A 244 -5.09 5.17 23.23
C ARG A 244 -4.10 4.18 23.87
N HIS A 245 -4.21 2.89 23.56
CA HIS A 245 -3.29 1.84 24.03
C HIS A 245 -2.19 1.50 23.00
N THR A 246 -2.09 2.30 21.94
CA THR A 246 -1.09 2.21 20.87
C THR A 246 -0.34 3.54 20.78
N SER A 247 0.74 3.56 20.02
CA SER A 247 1.54 4.77 19.78
C SER A 247 1.77 4.95 18.28
N PRO A 248 1.91 6.18 17.76
CA PRO A 248 2.28 6.39 16.36
C PRO A 248 3.59 5.67 16.01
N LEU A 249 3.70 5.13 14.79
CA LEU A 249 4.94 4.57 14.25
C LEU A 249 6.03 5.63 14.07
N PHE A 250 5.62 6.84 13.66
CA PHE A 250 6.49 7.99 13.45
C PHE A 250 5.70 9.28 13.71
N ASP A 251 6.41 10.35 14.09
CA ASP A 251 5.83 11.68 14.35
C ASP A 251 6.24 12.74 13.32
N GLN A 252 7.13 12.38 12.38
CA GLN A 252 7.54 13.23 11.28
C GLN A 252 7.37 12.50 9.94
N PRO A 253 6.84 13.16 8.89
CA PRO A 253 6.51 14.60 8.82
C PRO A 253 5.24 15.02 9.58
N CYS A 254 4.41 14.06 9.98
CA CYS A 254 3.32 14.23 10.94
C CYS A 254 3.16 12.95 11.75
N SER A 255 2.31 13.00 12.79
CA SER A 255 1.94 11.79 13.52
C SER A 255 1.27 10.79 12.59
N SER A 256 1.83 9.58 12.51
CA SER A 256 1.27 8.49 11.72
C SER A 256 -0.11 8.04 12.23
N GLY A 257 -0.50 8.46 13.45
CA GLY A 257 -1.85 8.28 13.99
C GLY A 257 -2.92 8.99 13.17
N LEU A 258 -2.60 10.09 12.46
CA LEU A 258 -3.52 10.73 11.51
C LEU A 258 -3.92 9.78 10.36
N LEU A 259 -3.06 8.80 10.07
CA LEU A 259 -3.29 7.78 9.05
C LEU A 259 -3.77 6.46 9.66
N ASN A 260 -4.04 6.42 10.96
CA ASN A 260 -4.31 5.23 11.75
C ASN A 260 -3.18 4.18 11.66
N ILE A 261 -1.95 4.62 11.41
CA ILE A 261 -0.74 3.77 11.42
C ILE A 261 -0.17 3.78 12.83
N MET A 262 -0.38 2.68 13.56
CA MET A 262 -0.10 2.60 14.99
C MET A 262 0.83 1.44 15.33
N CYS A 263 1.55 1.55 16.44
CA CYS A 263 2.39 0.52 17.04
C CYS A 263 1.77 0.03 18.34
N LEU A 264 1.55 -1.26 18.42
CA LEU A 264 1.20 -2.00 19.62
C LEU A 264 2.47 -2.65 20.15
N ARG A 265 2.98 -2.17 21.29
CA ARG A 265 4.16 -2.76 21.95
C ARG A 265 3.78 -4.03 22.70
N ASN A 266 4.74 -4.93 22.85
CA ASN A 266 4.58 -6.12 23.68
C ASN A 266 4.27 -5.72 25.15
N GLY A 267 3.04 -5.99 25.57
CA GLY A 267 2.52 -5.76 26.91
C GLY A 267 1.12 -6.36 27.03
N GLN A 268 0.68 -6.67 28.25
CA GLN A 268 -0.70 -7.14 28.51
C GLN A 268 -1.68 -5.96 28.32
N VAL A 269 -1.94 -5.58 27.07
CA VAL A 269 -3.01 -4.65 26.76
C VAL A 269 -4.33 -5.41 26.84
N ARG A 270 -5.18 -5.04 27.79
CA ARG A 270 -6.50 -5.65 27.96
C ARG A 270 -7.37 -5.31 26.75
N MET A 271 -7.49 -6.27 25.83
CA MET A 271 -8.46 -6.20 24.75
C MET A 271 -9.85 -6.50 25.27
N LYS A 272 -10.87 -5.93 24.64
CA LYS A 272 -12.28 -6.17 24.99
C LYS A 272 -12.92 -7.08 23.96
N ASN A 273 -13.59 -8.13 24.42
CA ASN A 273 -14.38 -8.99 23.56
C ASN A 273 -15.55 -8.20 22.96
N ALA A 274 -15.79 -8.40 21.67
CA ALA A 274 -16.92 -7.84 20.94
C ALA A 274 -17.43 -8.87 19.93
N LEU A 275 -18.73 -8.83 19.67
CA LEU A 275 -19.34 -9.57 18.57
C LEU A 275 -19.64 -8.58 17.45
N LEU A 276 -19.03 -8.78 16.29
CA LEU A 276 -19.12 -7.87 15.14
C LEU A 276 -19.71 -8.59 13.92
N ARG A 277 -20.34 -7.83 13.03
CA ARG A 277 -20.76 -8.29 11.70
C ARG A 277 -19.80 -7.78 10.64
N GLU A 278 -19.91 -8.32 9.43
CA GLU A 278 -19.08 -7.88 8.30
C GLU A 278 -19.21 -6.38 8.00
N GLY A 279 -20.41 -5.81 8.13
CA GLY A 279 -20.64 -4.37 7.95
C GLY A 279 -19.95 -3.46 8.99
N ASP A 280 -19.56 -4.00 10.14
CA ASP A 280 -18.83 -3.26 11.17
C ASP A 280 -17.33 -3.16 10.85
N LEU A 281 -16.81 -4.09 10.03
CA LEU A 281 -15.42 -4.14 9.62
C LEU A 281 -15.16 -3.10 8.52
N PHE A 282 -14.62 -1.94 8.91
CA PHE A 282 -14.46 -0.83 7.97
C PHE A 282 -13.27 -1.04 7.02
N ARG A 283 -12.07 -1.27 7.55
CA ARG A 283 -10.85 -1.34 6.73
C ARG A 283 -9.92 -2.43 7.23
N LYS A 284 -9.48 -3.31 6.34
CA LYS A 284 -8.44 -4.32 6.63
C LYS A 284 -7.16 -3.66 7.13
N VAL A 285 -6.46 -4.31 8.05
CA VAL A 285 -5.20 -3.83 8.62
C VAL A 285 -4.11 -4.87 8.41
N ALA A 286 -2.97 -4.45 7.86
CA ALA A 286 -1.77 -5.25 7.83
C ALA A 286 -1.08 -5.17 9.21
N CYS A 287 -0.88 -6.32 9.84
CA CYS A 287 -0.14 -6.44 11.11
C CYS A 287 1.29 -6.91 10.83
N LEU A 288 2.25 -5.99 10.86
CA LEU A 288 3.66 -6.29 10.61
C LEU A 288 4.43 -6.30 11.92
N PRO A 289 5.39 -7.21 12.13
CA PRO A 289 6.22 -7.22 13.33
C PRO A 289 7.05 -5.94 13.44
N GLU A 290 7.18 -5.44 14.67
CA GLU A 290 8.04 -4.30 15.00
C GLU A 290 9.36 -4.78 15.63
N GLU A 291 10.48 -4.09 15.37
CA GLU A 291 11.84 -4.54 15.75
C GLU A 291 12.08 -4.62 17.25
N THR A 292 11.46 -3.73 18.03
CA THR A 292 11.53 -3.67 19.49
C THR A 292 10.48 -4.57 20.17
N GLY A 293 9.69 -5.31 19.38
CA GLY A 293 8.66 -6.22 19.83
C GLY A 293 7.25 -5.65 19.70
N GLY A 294 6.31 -6.52 19.32
CA GLY A 294 4.91 -6.16 19.07
C GLY A 294 4.61 -6.04 17.58
N PHE A 295 3.62 -5.22 17.25
CA PHE A 295 3.09 -5.11 15.88
C PHE A 295 2.86 -3.65 15.47
N VAL A 296 3.17 -3.37 14.21
CA VAL A 296 2.72 -2.19 13.49
C VAL A 296 1.41 -2.54 12.79
N LEU A 297 0.38 -1.75 13.05
CA LEU A 297 -0.96 -1.84 12.48
C LEU A 297 -1.06 -0.81 11.36
N LEU A 298 -1.18 -1.27 10.11
CA LEU A 298 -1.25 -0.40 8.93
C LEU A 298 -2.56 -0.65 8.15
N PRO A 299 -3.58 0.22 8.30
CA PRO A 299 -4.82 0.12 7.54
C PRO A 299 -4.56 0.18 6.02
N LEU A 300 -5.22 -0.68 5.25
CA LEU A 300 -5.05 -0.74 3.82
C LEU A 300 -5.60 0.51 3.12
N ARG A 301 -4.90 0.95 2.09
CA ARG A 301 -5.14 2.16 1.29
C ARG A 301 -5.45 1.79 -0.16
N HIS A 302 -5.80 0.53 -0.39
CA HIS A 302 -6.17 -0.03 -1.68
C HIS A 302 -7.08 -1.24 -1.47
N GLY A 303 -7.89 -1.58 -2.49
CA GLY A 303 -8.66 -2.82 -2.53
C GLY A 303 -7.81 -4.05 -2.87
N VAL A 304 -8.46 -5.17 -3.16
CA VAL A 304 -7.79 -6.44 -3.52
C VAL A 304 -6.94 -6.27 -4.78
N GLU A 305 -5.68 -6.68 -4.71
CA GLU A 305 -4.78 -6.72 -5.86
C GLU A 305 -4.89 -8.04 -6.61
N HIS A 306 -4.83 -7.97 -7.94
CA HIS A 306 -4.82 -9.15 -8.79
C HIS A 306 -3.39 -9.56 -9.19
N LYS A 307 -3.13 -10.87 -9.18
CA LYS A 307 -1.88 -11.44 -9.69
C LYS A 307 -1.88 -11.35 -11.22
N TYR A 308 -1.07 -10.44 -11.75
CA TYR A 308 -0.69 -10.40 -13.17
C TYR A 308 0.41 -11.41 -13.51
#